data_AF-A0A4Y2A4U5-F1
#
_entry.id   AF-A0A4Y2A4U5-F1
#
_cell.length_a   1.000
_cell.length_b   1.000
_cell.length_c   1.000
_cell.angle_alpha   90.00
_cell.angle_beta   90.00
_cell.angle_gamma   90.00
#
_symmetry.space_group_name_H-M   'P 1'
#
loop_
_entity.id
_entity.type
_entity.pdbx_description
1 polymer ?
#
loop_
_entity_poly.entity_id
_entity_poly.type
_entity_poly.pdbx_seq_one_letter_code
_entity_poly.pdbx_strand_id
1 'polypeptide(L)'
;MLETVITEREERKETLKMEAEQERLKMEAERERLKMEIELEKLRKTSDGSKHPKHVKPSCYNMTKIVPSFDPMNGDITLFLSLFERRAKRAQIYTKDWVCGLLMLLPSDIVELIARES
;
A
#
# COMPACT_ATOMS: atom_id res chain seq x y z
N MET A 1 24.63 -9.09 -66.58
CA MET A 1 25.03 -10.10 -65.57
C MET A 1 25.66 -9.47 -64.32
N LEU A 2 26.57 -8.48 -64.45
CA LEU A 2 27.17 -7.82 -63.27
C LEU A 2 26.19 -6.91 -62.53
N GLU A 3 25.35 -6.15 -63.24
CA GLU A 3 24.38 -5.21 -62.64
C GLU A 3 23.38 -5.94 -61.74
N THR A 4 22.80 -7.04 -62.20
CA THR A 4 21.90 -7.92 -61.42
C THR A 4 22.51 -8.43 -60.11
N VAL A 5 23.81 -8.74 -60.11
CA VAL A 5 24.52 -9.22 -58.91
C VAL A 5 24.80 -8.09 -57.92
N ILE A 6 24.94 -6.86 -58.42
CA ILE A 6 25.13 -5.66 -57.59
C ILE A 6 23.80 -5.31 -56.91
N THR A 7 22.70 -5.30 -57.66
CA THR A 7 21.36 -4.99 -57.13
C THR A 7 20.93 -5.99 -56.05
N GLU A 8 21.12 -7.30 -56.29
CA GLU A 8 20.75 -8.34 -55.31
C GLU A 8 21.59 -8.25 -54.00
N ARG A 9 22.84 -7.79 -54.10
CA ARG A 9 23.70 -7.54 -52.94
C ARG A 9 23.29 -6.29 -52.16
N GLU A 10 22.84 -5.25 -52.85
CA GLU A 10 22.31 -4.02 -52.22
C GLU A 10 21.00 -4.30 -51.49
N GLU A 11 20.07 -5.02 -52.12
CA GLU A 11 18.80 -5.44 -51.49
C GLU A 11 19.01 -6.33 -50.26
N ARG A 12 19.95 -7.28 -50.30
CA ARG A 12 20.34 -8.08 -49.13
C ARG A 12 20.92 -7.22 -48.01
N LYS A 13 21.66 -6.16 -48.35
CA LYS A 13 22.25 -5.27 -47.36
C LYS A 13 21.20 -4.36 -46.72
N GLU A 14 20.21 -3.92 -47.50
CA GLU A 14 19.07 -3.11 -47.04
C GLU A 14 18.16 -3.91 -46.09
N THR A 15 17.83 -5.15 -46.47
CA THR A 15 17.01 -6.07 -45.66
C THR A 15 17.67 -6.42 -44.33
N LEU A 16 18.96 -6.73 -44.33
CA LEU A 16 19.72 -6.98 -43.09
C LEU A 16 19.77 -5.77 -42.16
N LYS A 17 19.88 -4.55 -42.69
CA LYS A 17 19.83 -3.32 -41.88
C LYS A 17 18.46 -3.12 -41.26
N MET A 18 17.40 -3.31 -42.04
CA MET A 18 16.02 -3.17 -41.58
C MET A 18 15.69 -4.19 -40.49
N GLU A 19 16.14 -5.44 -40.64
CA GLU A 19 15.96 -6.49 -39.66
C GLU A 19 16.71 -6.18 -38.36
N ALA A 20 17.96 -5.72 -38.44
CA ALA A 20 18.74 -5.29 -37.28
C ALA A 20 18.12 -4.10 -36.56
N GLU A 21 17.58 -3.11 -37.29
CA GLU A 21 16.87 -1.97 -36.70
C GLU A 21 15.57 -2.42 -36.02
N GLN A 22 14.82 -3.32 -36.65
CA GLN A 22 13.60 -3.88 -36.08
C GLN A 22 13.88 -4.70 -34.81
N GLU A 23 14.96 -5.47 -34.78
CA GLU A 23 15.40 -6.21 -33.60
C GLU A 23 15.79 -5.26 -32.45
N ARG A 24 16.52 -4.19 -32.76
CA ARG A 24 16.87 -3.15 -31.78
C ARG A 24 15.63 -2.48 -31.19
N LEU A 25 14.65 -2.13 -32.02
CA LEU A 25 13.39 -1.54 -31.56
C LEU A 25 12.59 -2.51 -30.68
N LYS A 26 12.54 -3.80 -31.04
CA LYS A 26 11.89 -4.83 -30.19
C LYS A 26 12.57 -4.96 -28.84
N MET A 27 13.90 -5.00 -28.81
CA MET A 27 14.67 -5.12 -27.57
C MET A 27 14.51 -3.88 -26.68
N GLU A 28 14.46 -2.68 -27.28
CA GLU A 28 14.22 -1.44 -26.54
C GLU A 28 12.80 -1.39 -25.95
N ALA A 29 11.80 -1.79 -26.72
CA ALA A 29 10.42 -1.90 -26.25
C ALA A 29 10.28 -2.92 -25.10
N GLU A 30 10.95 -4.07 -25.19
CA GLU A 30 10.96 -5.07 -24.12
C GLU A 30 11.64 -4.54 -22.85
N ARG A 31 12.76 -3.83 -23.01
CA ARG A 31 13.47 -3.20 -21.89
C ARG A 31 12.62 -2.16 -21.18
N GLU A 32 11.90 -1.31 -21.92
CA GLU A 32 10.98 -0.32 -21.34
C GLU A 32 9.78 -1.00 -20.66
N ARG A 33 9.24 -2.08 -21.23
CA ARG A 33 8.19 -2.88 -20.57
C ARG A 33 8.66 -3.47 -19.25
N LEU A 34 9.86 -4.07 -19.22
CA LEU A 34 10.43 -4.64 -18.00
C LEU A 34 10.70 -3.56 -16.95
N LYS A 35 11.16 -2.38 -17.36
CA LYS A 35 11.37 -1.24 -16.45
C LYS A 35 10.06 -0.79 -15.82
N MET A 36 8.98 -0.67 -16.60
CA MET A 36 7.65 -0.34 -16.08
C MET A 36 7.13 -1.43 -15.12
N GLU A 37 7.33 -2.71 -15.45
CA GLU A 37 6.93 -3.82 -14.56
C GLU A 37 7.69 -3.80 -13.23
N ILE A 38 8.99 -3.51 -13.25
CA ILE A 38 9.80 -3.34 -12.03
C ILE A 38 9.32 -2.15 -11.21
N GLU A 39 8.98 -1.01 -11.83
CA GLU A 39 8.42 0.13 -11.10
C GLU A 39 7.05 -0.18 -10.50
N LEU A 40 6.18 -0.86 -11.24
CA LEU A 40 4.90 -1.35 -10.74
C LEU A 40 5.09 -2.31 -9.55
N GLU A 41 6.05 -3.22 -9.63
CA GLU A 41 6.36 -4.15 -8.55
C GLU A 41 6.97 -3.45 -7.32
N LYS A 42 7.79 -2.42 -7.52
CA LYS A 42 8.29 -1.57 -6.44
C LYS A 42 7.14 -0.83 -5.76
N LEU A 43 6.22 -0.26 -6.53
CA LEU A 43 5.02 0.41 -6.01
C LEU A 43 4.09 -0.56 -5.28
N ARG A 44 3.93 -1.79 -5.79
CA ARG A 44 3.22 -2.86 -5.08
C ARG A 44 3.89 -3.20 -3.77
N LYS A 45 5.22 -3.35 -3.73
CA LYS A 45 5.96 -3.64 -2.49
C LYS A 45 5.98 -2.49 -1.48
N THR A 46 6.00 -1.24 -1.94
CA THR A 46 5.88 -0.08 -1.03
C THR A 46 4.45 0.11 -0.53
N SER A 47 3.45 -0.28 -1.33
CA SER A 47 2.05 -0.43 -0.89
C SER A 47 1.87 -1.65 0.04
N ASP A 48 2.58 -2.75 -0.20
CA ASP A 48 2.58 -4.02 0.54
C ASP A 48 3.60 -4.06 1.70
N GLY A 49 4.13 -2.90 2.12
CA GLY A 49 4.66 -2.73 3.48
C GLY A 49 3.60 -3.09 4.54
N SER A 50 2.33 -3.06 4.15
CA SER A 50 1.28 -3.86 4.76
C SER A 50 1.32 -5.26 4.15
N LYS A 51 2.05 -6.19 4.78
CA LYS A 51 1.61 -7.59 4.83
C LYS A 51 0.10 -7.55 4.98
N HIS A 52 -0.67 -8.04 4.01
CA HIS A 52 -2.08 -8.31 4.23
C HIS A 52 -2.17 -9.66 4.95
N PRO A 53 -2.26 -9.74 6.29
CA PRO A 53 -2.72 -10.94 6.93
C PRO A 53 -4.22 -11.05 6.61
N LYS A 54 -4.58 -11.74 5.52
CA LYS A 54 -5.92 -12.29 5.28
C LYS A 54 -7.07 -11.49 5.91
N HIS A 55 -7.24 -10.19 5.61
CA HIS A 55 -8.30 -9.35 6.20
C HIS A 55 -8.73 -9.74 7.64
N VAL A 56 -7.77 -9.98 8.55
CA VAL A 56 -8.12 -10.21 9.95
C VAL A 56 -8.53 -8.84 10.46
N LYS A 57 -9.84 -8.61 10.47
CA LYS A 57 -10.41 -7.33 10.87
C LYS A 57 -9.83 -6.96 12.23
N PRO A 58 -9.22 -5.77 12.35
CA PRO A 58 -8.41 -5.45 13.51
C PRO A 58 -9.28 -5.49 14.78
N SER A 59 -8.90 -6.39 15.68
CA SER A 59 -9.49 -6.53 17.02
C SER A 59 -9.23 -5.30 17.88
N CYS A 60 -9.99 -5.11 18.96
CA CYS A 60 -9.86 -4.02 19.94
C CYS A 60 -8.43 -3.76 20.42
N TYR A 61 -7.59 -4.79 20.54
CA TYR A 61 -6.18 -4.68 20.92
C TYR A 61 -5.33 -3.84 19.94
N ASN A 62 -5.81 -3.60 18.73
CA ASN A 62 -5.13 -2.71 17.79
C ASN A 62 -5.33 -1.23 18.13
N MET A 63 -6.33 -0.89 18.96
CA MET A 63 -6.66 0.50 19.30
C MET A 63 -5.54 1.18 20.08
N THR A 64 -4.91 0.48 21.02
CA THR A 64 -3.78 0.98 21.83
C THR A 64 -2.54 1.30 21.01
N LYS A 65 -2.46 0.83 19.76
CA LYS A 65 -1.35 1.15 18.83
C LYS A 65 -1.61 2.42 18.03
N ILE A 66 -2.86 2.85 17.89
CA ILE A 66 -3.28 3.93 16.98
C ILE A 66 -3.87 5.15 17.71
N VAL A 67 -4.26 4.99 18.96
CA VAL A 67 -4.75 6.05 19.85
C VAL A 67 -3.94 5.98 21.15
N PRO A 68 -3.37 7.08 21.63
CA PRO A 68 -2.71 7.12 22.94
C PRO A 68 -3.75 6.98 24.06
N SER A 69 -3.34 6.47 25.22
CA SER A 69 -4.21 6.45 26.41
C SER A 69 -4.63 7.86 26.83
N PHE A 70 -5.80 7.96 27.44
CA PHE A 70 -6.33 9.22 27.95
C PHE A 70 -5.51 9.71 29.15
N ASP A 71 -5.14 10.99 29.14
CA ASP A 71 -4.54 11.68 30.29
C ASP A 71 -5.67 12.32 31.13
N PRO A 72 -5.96 11.83 32.33
CA PRO A 72 -7.04 12.38 33.16
C PRO A 72 -6.72 13.75 33.76
N MET A 73 -5.44 14.13 33.84
CA MET A 73 -5.02 15.38 34.47
C MET A 73 -5.10 16.58 33.52
N ASN A 74 -4.73 16.36 32.25
CA ASN A 74 -4.63 17.43 31.25
C ASN A 74 -5.47 17.18 29.98
N GLY A 75 -6.05 15.99 29.84
CA GLY A 75 -6.77 15.60 28.63
C GLY A 75 -8.19 16.14 28.57
N ASP A 76 -8.53 16.74 27.43
CA ASP A 76 -9.93 17.04 27.09
C ASP A 76 -10.63 15.76 26.63
N ILE A 77 -11.65 15.33 27.40
CA ILE A 77 -12.39 14.09 27.13
C ILE A 77 -13.17 14.15 25.81
N THR A 78 -13.71 15.31 25.43
CA THR A 78 -14.50 15.48 24.20
C THR A 78 -13.59 15.33 22.98
N LEU A 79 -12.40 15.95 23.04
CA LEU A 79 -11.38 15.83 22.01
C LEU A 79 -10.86 14.39 21.91
N PHE A 80 -10.60 13.75 23.05
CA PHE A 80 -10.16 12.36 23.10
C PHE A 80 -11.17 11.42 22.44
N LEU A 81 -12.46 11.50 22.80
CA LEU A 81 -13.51 10.66 22.20
C LEU A 81 -13.67 10.93 20.70
N SER A 82 -13.59 12.20 20.28
CA SER A 82 -13.64 12.58 18.86
C SER A 82 -12.46 12.00 18.06
N LEU A 83 -11.26 12.01 18.63
CA LEU A 83 -10.07 11.41 18.03
C LEU A 83 -10.17 9.89 17.98
N PHE A 84 -10.62 9.27 19.07
CA PHE A 84 -10.87 7.83 19.15
C PHE A 84 -11.82 7.38 18.04
N GLU A 85 -12.99 8.00 17.92
CA GLU A 85 -14.00 7.64 16.91
C GLU A 85 -13.42 7.76 15.49
N ARG A 86 -12.74 8.87 15.18
CA ARG A 86 -12.12 9.10 13.87
C ARG A 86 -11.06 8.04 13.56
N ARG A 87 -10.25 7.66 14.55
CA ARG A 87 -9.18 6.66 14.42
C ARG A 87 -9.76 5.26 14.24
N ALA A 88 -10.78 4.91 15.01
CA ALA A 88 -11.50 3.64 14.91
C ALA A 88 -12.15 3.46 13.54
N LYS A 89 -12.85 4.49 13.03
CA LYS A 89 -13.44 4.50 11.68
C LYS A 89 -12.38 4.35 10.59
N ARG A 90 -11.29 5.12 10.67
CA ARG A 90 -10.20 5.07 9.68
C ARG A 90 -9.48 3.72 9.65
N ALA A 91 -9.30 3.10 10.81
CA ALA A 91 -8.73 1.76 10.94
C ALA A 91 -9.75 0.63 10.68
N GLN A 92 -11.00 0.96 10.34
CA GLN A 92 -12.09 0.01 10.08
C GLN A 92 -12.27 -1.01 11.23
N ILE A 93 -12.12 -0.55 12.47
CA ILE A 93 -12.40 -1.36 13.66
C ILE A 93 -13.90 -1.60 13.74
N TYR A 94 -14.30 -2.85 13.99
CA TYR A 94 -15.70 -3.18 14.16
C TYR A 94 -16.34 -2.44 15.34
N THR A 95 -17.55 -1.91 15.16
CA THR A 95 -18.27 -1.17 16.21
C THR A 95 -18.46 -1.97 17.50
N LYS A 96 -18.66 -3.29 17.42
CA LYS A 96 -18.75 -4.18 18.60
C LYS A 96 -17.47 -4.19 19.45
N ASP A 97 -16.33 -3.84 18.87
CA ASP A 97 -15.02 -3.83 19.52
C ASP A 97 -14.65 -2.41 20.00
N TRP A 98 -15.51 -1.40 19.79
CA TRP A 98 -15.22 -0.03 20.20
C TRP A 98 -15.25 0.14 21.72
N VAL A 99 -16.23 -0.47 22.40
CA VAL A 99 -16.35 -0.35 23.86
C VAL A 99 -15.12 -0.90 24.56
N CYS A 100 -14.70 -2.13 24.22
CA CYS A 100 -13.48 -2.70 24.81
C CYS A 100 -12.22 -1.95 24.39
N GLY A 101 -12.14 -1.45 23.14
CA GLY A 101 -11.03 -0.58 22.71
C GLY A 101 -10.95 0.74 23.49
N LEU A 102 -12.10 1.34 23.82
CA LEU A 102 -12.17 2.57 24.62
C LEU A 102 -11.75 2.31 26.07
N LEU A 103 -12.27 1.26 26.70
CA LEU A 103 -11.92 0.88 28.07
C LEU A 103 -10.41 0.63 28.24
N MET A 104 -9.76 0.06 27.23
CA MET A 104 -8.29 -0.17 27.25
C MET A 104 -7.45 1.11 27.19
N LEU A 105 -8.02 2.23 26.74
CA LEU A 105 -7.33 3.51 26.64
C LEU A 105 -7.60 4.42 27.83
N LEU A 106 -8.58 4.07 28.67
CA LEU A 106 -8.90 4.83 29.86
C LEU A 106 -8.05 4.33 31.05
N PRO A 107 -7.60 5.23 31.93
CA PRO A 107 -7.05 4.88 33.23
C PRO A 107 -7.98 3.98 34.05
N SER A 108 -7.42 3.05 34.82
CA SER A 108 -8.19 2.03 35.55
C SER A 108 -9.18 2.61 36.56
N ASP A 109 -8.85 3.73 37.20
CA ASP A 109 -9.72 4.46 38.11
C ASP A 109 -10.99 4.96 37.41
N ILE A 110 -10.87 5.48 36.19
CA ILE A 110 -12.03 5.87 35.38
C ILE A 110 -12.85 4.65 34.97
N VAL A 111 -12.19 3.56 34.56
CA VAL A 111 -12.87 2.30 34.21
C VAL A 111 -13.65 1.75 35.39
N GLU A 112 -13.07 1.79 36.59
CA GLU A 112 -13.74 1.34 37.82
C GLU A 112 -14.93 2.24 38.18
N LEU A 113 -14.80 3.56 38.03
CA LEU A 113 -15.92 4.49 38.22
C LEU A 113 -17.09 4.19 37.27
N ILE A 114 -16.80 3.95 35.98
CA ILE A 114 -17.83 3.58 35.00
C ILE A 114 -18.51 2.27 35.39
N ALA A 115 -17.74 1.28 35.84
CA ALA A 115 -18.29 -0.03 36.24
C ALA A 115 -19.18 0.03 37.48
N ARG A 116 -18.97 1.01 38.37
CA ARG A 116 -19.83 1.25 39.55
C ARG A 116 -21.13 1.97 39.20
N GLU A 117 -21.10 2.80 38.17
CA GLU A 117 -22.24 3.63 37.73
C GLU A 117 -23.12 2.93 36.67
N SER A 118 -22.70 1.76 36.20
CA SER A 118 -23.42 0.93 35.20
C SER A 118 -24.30 -0.12 35.87
#